data_AF-A0A8S1HGX1-F1
#
_entry.id   AF-A0A8S1HGX1-F1
#
_cell.length_a   1.000
_cell.length_b   1.000
_cell.length_c   1.000
_cell.angle_alpha   90.00
_cell.angle_beta   90.00
_cell.angle_gamma   90.00
#
_symmetry.space_group_name_H-M   'P 1'
#
loop_
_entity.id
_entity.type
_entity.pdbx_description
1 polymer ?
#
loop_
_entity_poly.entity_id
_entity_poly.type
_entity_poly.pdbx_seq_one_letter_code
_entity_poly.pdbx_strand_id
1 'polypeptide(L)'
;MFQIEVSDRKQVEVPTCWGVGEGGKETNKPKEILQGGGLLPLGGVENHGGYKGYGLCSMVEIFCGILAGAHWGPHVRKWMSSASDADLGQCFVAIDPEAFAPGFAERMKEFIDTMRDLPKADPSKPVLVAGDPEKEHEKLVEKLGGIPYHVNQIKFISEMADKLDVAMPKIL
;
A
#
# COMPACT_ATOMS: atom_id res chain seq x y z
N MET A 1 0.64 -8.07 0.78
CA MET A 1 0.54 -9.12 1.82
C MET A 1 -0.79 -9.07 2.56
N PHE A 2 -1.14 -7.96 3.24
CA PHE A 2 -2.39 -7.85 4.01
C PHE A 2 -3.67 -8.22 3.23
N GLN A 3 -3.83 -7.76 1.98
CA GLN A 3 -5.00 -8.14 1.16
C GLN A 3 -5.07 -9.66 0.90
N ILE A 4 -3.92 -10.34 0.79
CA ILE A 4 -3.86 -11.81 0.68
C ILE A 4 -4.34 -12.46 1.97
N GLU A 5 -3.89 -11.98 3.13
CA GLU A 5 -4.31 -12.50 4.44
C GLU A 5 -5.81 -12.30 4.69
N VAL A 6 -6.35 -11.14 4.30
CA VAL A 6 -7.79 -10.86 4.38
C VAL A 6 -8.59 -11.80 3.48
N SER A 7 -8.13 -12.01 2.24
CA SER A 7 -8.78 -12.94 1.31
C SER A 7 -8.72 -14.39 1.79
N ASP A 8 -7.59 -14.81 2.38
CA ASP A 8 -7.46 -16.14 3.00
C ASP A 8 -8.45 -16.30 4.15
N ARG A 9 -8.55 -15.33 5.07
CA ARG A 9 -9.54 -15.37 6.17
C ARG A 9 -10.98 -15.41 5.67
N LYS A 10 -11.27 -14.73 4.56
CA LYS A 10 -12.59 -14.74 3.91
C LYS A 10 -12.82 -15.97 3.03
N GLN A 11 -11.81 -16.81 2.81
CA GLN A 11 -11.84 -17.95 1.90
C GLN A 11 -12.26 -17.55 0.47
N VAL A 12 -11.74 -16.42 -0.01
CA VAL A 12 -11.98 -15.93 -1.37
C VAL A 12 -10.69 -15.93 -2.19
N GLU A 13 -10.82 -16.19 -3.48
CA GLU A 13 -9.70 -16.13 -4.42
C GLU A 13 -9.21 -14.68 -4.63
N VAL A 14 -7.94 -14.55 -5.00
CA VAL A 14 -7.30 -13.27 -5.37
C VAL A 14 -7.00 -13.25 -6.87
N PRO A 15 -6.84 -12.08 -7.49
CA PRO A 15 -6.34 -11.99 -8.86
C PRO A 15 -5.03 -12.76 -9.03
N THR A 16 -4.90 -13.54 -10.10
CA THR A 16 -3.73 -14.38 -10.40
C THR A 16 -2.43 -13.58 -10.50
N CYS A 17 -2.51 -12.31 -10.91
CA CYS A 17 -1.36 -11.43 -11.07
C CYS A 17 -0.77 -10.89 -9.75
N TRP A 18 -1.37 -11.23 -8.59
CA TRP A 18 -0.91 -10.71 -7.29
C TRP A 18 0.25 -11.49 -6.70
N GLY A 19 0.43 -12.75 -7.09
CA GLY A 19 1.47 -13.58 -6.50
C GLY A 19 1.64 -14.94 -7.15
N VAL A 20 2.66 -15.64 -6.66
CA VAL A 20 3.05 -16.97 -7.10
C VAL A 20 3.03 -17.92 -5.92
N GLY A 21 2.76 -19.20 -6.20
CA GLY A 21 2.96 -20.27 -5.24
C GLY A 21 4.40 -20.78 -5.20
N GLU A 22 4.62 -21.89 -4.50
CA GLU A 22 5.90 -22.59 -4.50
C GLU A 22 6.33 -22.96 -5.93
N GLY A 23 7.58 -22.68 -6.28
CA GLY A 23 8.12 -22.88 -7.64
C GLY A 23 7.86 -21.74 -8.63
N GLY A 24 7.29 -20.62 -8.17
CA GLY A 24 7.25 -19.37 -8.95
C GLY A 24 6.13 -19.30 -10.00
N LYS A 25 5.14 -20.18 -9.93
CA LYS A 25 3.96 -20.16 -10.83
C LYS A 25 2.85 -19.28 -10.25
N GLU A 26 2.23 -18.47 -11.09
CA GLU A 26 1.08 -17.62 -10.70
C GLU A 26 -0.05 -18.45 -10.09
N THR A 27 -0.71 -17.90 -9.07
CA THR A 27 -1.83 -18.56 -8.39
C THR A 27 -2.87 -17.54 -7.94
N ASN A 28 -4.14 -17.95 -7.95
CA ASN A 28 -5.27 -17.19 -7.40
C ASN A 28 -5.60 -17.59 -5.95
N LYS A 29 -4.89 -18.56 -5.37
CA LYS A 29 -5.17 -19.07 -4.03
C LYS A 29 -4.30 -18.36 -2.99
N PRO A 30 -4.91 -17.60 -2.06
CA PRO A 30 -4.16 -16.87 -1.04
C PRO A 30 -3.18 -17.74 -0.24
N LYS A 31 -3.62 -18.94 0.13
CA LYS A 31 -2.82 -19.89 0.93
C LYS A 31 -1.53 -20.31 0.25
N GLU A 32 -1.55 -20.54 -1.06
CA GLU A 32 -0.34 -20.91 -1.83
C GLU A 32 0.67 -19.76 -1.88
N ILE A 33 0.19 -18.51 -1.92
CA ILE A 33 1.06 -17.30 -1.87
C ILE A 33 1.69 -17.15 -0.48
N LEU A 34 0.91 -17.39 0.58
CA LEU A 34 1.37 -17.24 1.98
C LEU A 34 2.32 -18.38 2.41
N GLN A 35 2.17 -19.57 1.84
CA GLN A 35 2.88 -20.79 2.24
C GLN A 35 3.87 -21.21 1.16
N GLY A 36 5.05 -20.58 1.16
CA GLY A 36 6.16 -20.93 0.24
C GLY A 36 6.16 -20.17 -1.09
N GLY A 37 5.15 -19.34 -1.32
CA GLY A 37 5.05 -18.43 -2.46
C GLY A 37 5.66 -17.05 -2.22
N GLY A 38 5.26 -16.10 -3.07
CA GLY A 38 5.72 -14.72 -3.03
C GLY A 38 4.78 -13.77 -3.75
N LEU A 39 4.87 -12.47 -3.43
CA LEU A 39 4.16 -11.43 -4.16
C LEU A 39 4.90 -11.10 -5.45
N LEU A 40 4.15 -10.84 -6.51
CA LEU A 40 4.72 -10.28 -7.73
C LEU A 40 4.90 -8.76 -7.58
N PRO A 41 5.92 -8.17 -8.23
CA PRO A 41 6.06 -6.73 -8.31
C PRO A 41 4.92 -6.12 -9.15
N LEU A 42 4.79 -4.79 -9.10
CA LEU A 42 3.86 -4.08 -9.99
C LEU A 42 4.16 -4.43 -11.45
N GLY A 43 3.11 -4.80 -12.20
CA GLY A 43 3.25 -5.32 -13.56
C GLY A 43 3.35 -6.84 -13.63
N GLY A 44 3.26 -7.57 -12.51
CA GLY A 44 3.09 -9.04 -12.52
C GLY A 44 4.33 -9.78 -13.03
N VAL A 45 4.12 -10.75 -13.92
CA VAL A 45 5.20 -11.48 -14.60
C VAL A 45 5.75 -10.70 -15.80
N GLU A 46 6.81 -11.21 -16.43
CA GLU A 46 7.60 -10.44 -17.42
C GLU A 46 6.81 -9.88 -18.60
N ASN A 47 5.89 -10.68 -19.18
CA ASN A 47 5.07 -10.28 -20.32
C ASN A 47 4.10 -9.12 -20.00
N HIS A 48 3.79 -8.89 -18.72
CA HIS A 48 2.95 -7.78 -18.23
C HIS A 48 3.79 -6.59 -17.73
N GLY A 49 5.12 -6.64 -17.88
CA GLY A 49 6.03 -5.56 -17.51
C GLY A 49 6.51 -5.60 -16.06
N GLY A 50 6.40 -6.75 -15.38
CA GLY A 50 6.83 -6.92 -13.98
C GLY A 50 8.26 -6.49 -13.67
N TYR A 51 9.17 -6.59 -14.65
CA TYR A 51 10.55 -6.12 -14.52
C TYR A 51 10.64 -4.61 -14.22
N LYS A 52 9.65 -3.81 -14.62
CA LYS A 52 9.57 -2.37 -14.28
C LYS A 52 9.25 -2.18 -12.80
N GLY A 53 8.27 -2.92 -12.27
CA GLY A 53 7.96 -2.91 -10.84
C GLY A 53 9.12 -3.43 -10.00
N TYR A 54 9.80 -4.47 -10.46
CA TYR A 54 11.02 -4.97 -9.81
C TYR A 54 12.13 -3.91 -9.76
N GLY A 55 12.32 -3.15 -10.84
CA GLY A 55 13.24 -2.01 -10.87
C GLY A 55 12.85 -0.90 -9.89
N LEU A 56 11.56 -0.56 -9.79
CA LEU A 56 11.06 0.40 -8.81
C LEU A 56 11.25 -0.09 -7.36
N CYS A 57 11.00 -1.36 -7.08
CA CYS A 57 11.27 -1.96 -5.77
C CYS A 57 12.77 -1.91 -5.43
N SER A 58 13.63 -2.25 -6.40
CA SER A 58 15.09 -2.17 -6.23
C SER A 58 15.56 -0.75 -5.92
N MET A 59 14.98 0.27 -6.57
CA MET A 59 15.29 1.68 -6.27
C MET A 59 14.97 2.05 -4.81
N VAL A 60 13.81 1.59 -4.30
CA VAL A 60 13.43 1.79 -2.89
C VAL A 60 14.42 1.08 -1.96
N GLU A 61 14.79 -0.16 -2.25
CA GLU A 61 15.75 -0.93 -1.45
C GLU A 61 17.14 -0.26 -1.42
N ILE A 62 17.59 0.31 -2.54
CA ILE A 62 18.86 1.03 -2.61
C ILE A 62 18.81 2.29 -1.73
N PHE A 63 17.74 3.07 -1.78
CA PHE A 63 17.65 4.29 -0.98
C PHE A 63 17.42 4.02 0.51
N CYS A 64 16.56 3.06 0.84
CA CYS A 64 16.12 2.81 2.22
C CYS A 64 16.99 1.77 2.94
N GLY A 65 17.54 0.78 2.24
CA GLY A 65 18.44 -0.21 2.83
C GLY A 65 19.90 0.22 2.67
N ILE A 66 20.40 0.12 1.44
CA ILE A 66 21.83 0.26 1.14
C ILE A 66 22.36 1.65 1.51
N LEU A 67 21.74 2.72 1.01
CA LEU A 67 22.20 4.09 1.20
C LEU A 67 22.05 4.56 2.65
N ALA A 68 21.01 4.09 3.35
CA ALA A 68 20.79 4.40 4.75
C ALA A 68 21.71 3.61 5.71
N GLY A 69 22.44 2.61 5.20
CA GLY A 69 23.26 1.70 6.02
C GLY A 69 22.45 0.72 6.85
N ALA A 70 21.21 0.43 6.44
CA ALA A 70 20.29 -0.47 7.12
C ALA A 70 20.30 -1.89 6.50
N HIS A 71 19.60 -2.83 7.13
CA HIS A 71 19.36 -4.15 6.53
C HIS A 71 18.52 -4.05 5.25
N TRP A 72 18.73 -5.00 4.35
CA TRP A 72 18.05 -5.06 3.06
C TRP A 72 17.68 -6.49 2.65
N GLY A 73 16.64 -6.62 1.84
CA GLY A 73 16.17 -7.88 1.26
C GLY A 73 16.05 -9.01 2.30
N PRO A 74 16.76 -10.14 2.12
CA PRO A 74 16.64 -11.30 3.01
C PRO A 74 17.21 -11.08 4.43
N HIS A 75 17.93 -9.97 4.67
CA HIS A 75 18.51 -9.63 5.97
C HIS A 75 17.52 -8.88 6.87
N VAL A 76 16.43 -8.37 6.31
CA VAL A 76 15.35 -7.76 7.09
C VAL A 76 14.56 -8.87 7.80
N ARG A 77 14.31 -8.70 9.11
CA ARG A 77 13.57 -9.70 9.88
C ARG A 77 12.15 -9.89 9.32
N LYS A 78 11.60 -11.08 9.51
CA LYS A 78 10.18 -11.33 9.23
C LYS A 78 9.30 -10.42 10.10
N TRP A 79 8.28 -9.82 9.49
CA TRP A 79 7.36 -8.87 10.14
C TRP A 79 6.85 -9.33 11.51
N MET A 80 6.38 -10.59 11.60
CA MET A 80 5.81 -11.18 12.82
C MET A 80 6.85 -11.65 13.86
N SER A 81 8.15 -11.57 13.58
CA SER A 81 9.20 -12.00 14.52
C SER A 81 9.79 -10.80 15.25
N SER A 82 9.80 -10.82 16.58
CA SER A 82 10.50 -9.83 17.41
C SER A 82 11.87 -10.30 17.92
N ALA A 83 12.43 -11.35 17.32
CA ALA A 83 13.68 -11.98 17.78
C ALA A 83 14.95 -11.14 17.51
N SER A 84 14.86 -10.13 16.66
CA SER A 84 15.96 -9.20 16.35
C SER A 84 15.38 -7.83 16.04
N ASP A 85 16.25 -6.81 15.96
CA ASP A 85 15.86 -5.51 15.46
C ASP A 85 15.40 -5.59 14.00
N ALA A 86 14.46 -4.71 13.64
CA ALA A 86 13.99 -4.64 12.26
C ALA A 86 15.04 -4.04 11.33
N ASP A 87 15.78 -3.04 11.85
CA ASP A 87 16.80 -2.25 11.14
C ASP A 87 16.33 -1.81 9.74
N LEU A 88 15.25 -1.01 9.72
CA LEU A 88 14.68 -0.46 8.50
C LEU A 88 15.17 0.97 8.31
N GLY A 89 15.85 1.25 7.20
CA GLY A 89 16.16 2.62 6.83
C GLY A 89 15.01 3.26 6.03
N GLN A 90 15.03 4.60 6.00
CA GLN A 90 14.01 5.42 5.35
C GLN A 90 14.71 6.51 4.53
N CYS A 91 14.14 6.88 3.39
CA CYS A 91 14.64 7.96 2.56
C CYS A 91 13.56 9.04 2.40
N PHE A 92 13.95 10.29 2.64
CA PHE A 92 13.07 11.46 2.48
C PHE A 92 13.69 12.41 1.45
N VAL A 93 12.90 12.83 0.47
CA VAL A 93 13.33 13.74 -0.58
C VAL A 93 12.37 14.93 -0.59
N ALA A 94 12.92 16.14 -0.43
CA ALA A 94 12.20 17.39 -0.61
C ALA A 94 12.83 18.15 -1.78
N ILE A 95 12.01 18.55 -2.73
CA ILE A 95 12.42 19.30 -3.92
C ILE A 95 11.70 20.63 -3.88
N ASP A 96 12.46 21.74 -3.84
CA ASP A 96 11.91 23.08 -3.95
C ASP A 96 11.54 23.36 -5.42
N PRO A 97 10.25 23.47 -5.78
CA PRO A 97 9.85 23.71 -7.16
C PRO A 97 10.28 25.10 -7.67
N GLU A 98 10.44 26.09 -6.77
CA GLU A 98 10.80 27.46 -7.14
C GLU A 98 12.28 27.58 -7.52
N ALA A 99 13.11 26.60 -7.15
CA ALA A 99 14.49 26.49 -7.59
C ALA A 99 14.63 26.08 -9.08
N PHE A 100 13.53 25.73 -9.76
CA PHE A 100 13.53 25.28 -11.15
C PHE A 100 12.83 26.29 -12.07
N ALA A 101 11.63 25.95 -12.55
CA ALA A 101 10.89 26.76 -13.51
C ALA A 101 9.71 27.47 -12.82
N PRO A 102 9.48 28.76 -13.08
CA PRO A 102 8.44 29.55 -12.41
C PRO A 102 7.03 29.06 -12.76
N GLY A 103 6.04 29.30 -11.90
CA GLY A 103 4.63 28.92 -12.18
C GLY A 103 4.37 27.42 -12.03
N PHE A 104 4.96 26.80 -11.01
CA PHE A 104 4.80 25.36 -10.77
C PHE A 104 3.34 24.99 -10.45
N ALA A 105 2.66 25.78 -9.61
CA ALA A 105 1.30 25.49 -9.18
C ALA A 105 0.30 25.50 -10.35
N GLU A 106 0.43 26.47 -11.25
CA GLU A 106 -0.41 26.61 -12.45
C GLU A 106 -0.20 25.43 -13.40
N ARG A 107 1.05 25.06 -13.68
CA ARG A 107 1.35 23.90 -14.53
C ARG A 107 0.90 22.59 -13.91
N MET A 108 1.04 22.43 -12.60
CA MET A 108 0.57 21.24 -11.89
C MET A 108 -0.95 21.14 -11.95
N LYS A 109 -1.65 22.27 -11.77
CA LYS A 109 -3.10 22.35 -11.96
C LYS A 109 -3.50 21.96 -13.37
N GLU A 110 -2.87 22.55 -14.39
CA GLU A 110 -3.14 22.24 -15.79
C GLU A 110 -2.92 20.75 -16.10
N PHE A 111 -1.82 20.16 -15.62
CA PHE A 111 -1.55 18.74 -15.77
C PHE A 111 -2.65 17.88 -15.14
N ILE A 112 -3.00 18.16 -13.89
CA ILE A 112 -4.01 17.39 -13.15
C ILE A 112 -5.39 17.53 -13.82
N ASP A 113 -5.78 18.73 -14.22
CA ASP A 113 -7.05 18.98 -14.91
C ASP A 113 -7.07 18.24 -16.26
N THR A 114 -5.98 18.29 -17.02
CA THR A 114 -5.81 17.53 -18.27
C THR A 114 -5.98 16.03 -18.06
N MET A 115 -5.41 15.46 -16.98
CA MET A 115 -5.57 14.03 -16.67
C MET A 115 -7.02 13.67 -16.36
N ARG A 116 -7.73 14.51 -15.60
CA ARG A 116 -9.14 14.27 -15.25
C ARG A 116 -10.09 14.38 -16.44
N ASP A 117 -9.74 15.21 -17.42
CA ASP A 117 -10.53 15.45 -18.63
C ASP A 117 -10.28 14.42 -19.76
N LEU A 118 -9.40 13.45 -19.55
CA LEU A 118 -9.17 12.37 -20.51
C LEU A 118 -10.47 11.57 -20.77
N PRO A 119 -10.63 10.99 -21.99
CA PRO A 119 -11.75 10.12 -22.29
C PRO A 119 -11.88 8.98 -21.27
N LYS A 120 -13.06 8.84 -20.68
CA LYS A 120 -13.35 7.81 -19.69
C LYS A 120 -13.44 6.45 -20.36
N ALA A 121 -12.73 5.46 -19.81
CA ALA A 121 -12.87 4.06 -20.24
C ALA A 121 -14.26 3.50 -19.92
N ASP A 122 -14.85 3.93 -18.80
CA ASP A 122 -16.21 3.63 -18.37
C ASP A 122 -16.95 4.97 -18.17
N PRO A 123 -18.00 5.30 -18.96
CA PRO A 123 -18.70 6.56 -18.85
C PRO A 123 -19.27 6.87 -17.46
N SER A 124 -19.51 5.84 -16.64
CA SER A 124 -20.04 5.97 -15.29
C SER A 124 -18.99 6.33 -14.23
N LYS A 125 -17.69 6.25 -14.56
CA LYS A 125 -16.59 6.46 -13.62
C LYS A 125 -15.71 7.64 -14.05
N PRO A 126 -15.34 8.54 -13.12
CA PRO A 126 -14.38 9.59 -13.44
C PRO A 126 -12.97 9.02 -13.62
N VAL A 127 -12.12 9.73 -14.37
CA VAL A 127 -10.66 9.53 -14.30
C VAL A 127 -10.18 10.18 -13.00
N LEU A 128 -9.40 9.44 -12.22
CA LEU A 128 -8.89 9.88 -10.92
C LEU A 128 -7.39 10.13 -11.00
N VAL A 129 -6.91 11.10 -10.21
CA VAL A 129 -5.48 11.30 -9.96
C VAL A 129 -5.10 10.90 -8.54
N ALA A 130 -3.80 10.78 -8.28
CA ALA A 130 -3.29 10.47 -6.95
C ALA A 130 -3.82 11.47 -5.90
N GLY A 131 -4.36 10.97 -4.79
CA GLY A 131 -4.96 11.75 -3.72
C GLY A 131 -6.46 11.99 -3.85
N ASP A 132 -7.09 11.72 -5.00
CA ASP A 132 -8.56 11.86 -5.14
C ASP A 132 -9.31 10.84 -4.25
N PRO A 133 -8.98 9.52 -4.26
CA PRO A 133 -9.64 8.56 -3.37
C PRO A 133 -9.50 8.89 -1.88
N GLU A 134 -8.33 9.36 -1.48
CA GLU A 134 -8.02 9.73 -0.09
C GLU A 134 -8.85 10.95 0.36
N LYS A 135 -8.96 11.99 -0.49
CA LYS A 135 -9.80 13.17 -0.22
C LYS A 135 -11.28 12.83 -0.09
N GLU A 136 -11.78 11.91 -0.91
CA GLU A 136 -13.17 11.45 -0.78
C GLU A 136 -13.39 10.67 0.52
N HIS A 137 -12.40 9.90 0.98
CA HIS A 137 -12.45 9.23 2.27
C HIS A 137 -12.39 10.22 3.44
N GLU A 138 -11.59 11.28 3.34
CA GLU A 138 -11.55 12.37 4.33
C GLU A 138 -12.93 13.01 4.52
N LYS A 139 -13.58 13.41 3.41
CA LYS A 139 -14.94 13.96 3.44
C LYS A 139 -15.96 13.00 4.06
N LEU A 140 -15.81 11.70 3.81
CA LEU A 140 -16.66 10.68 4.44
C LEU A 140 -16.48 10.67 5.95
N VAL A 141 -15.23 10.64 6.43
CA VAL A 141 -14.93 10.64 7.88
C VAL A 141 -15.42 11.91 8.55
N GLU A 142 -15.23 13.07 7.92
CA GLU A 142 -15.79 14.35 8.39
C GLU A 142 -17.31 14.31 8.51
N LYS A 143 -17.99 13.81 7.47
CA LYS A 143 -19.46 13.68 7.45
C LYS A 143 -19.98 12.73 8.53
N LEU A 144 -19.26 11.64 8.80
CA LEU A 144 -19.62 10.67 9.84
C LEU A 144 -19.26 11.17 11.25
N GLY A 145 -18.42 12.19 11.37
CA GLY A 145 -17.88 12.66 12.65
C GLY A 145 -16.88 11.70 13.28
N GLY A 146 -16.42 10.68 12.55
CA GLY A 146 -15.56 9.61 13.05
C GLY A 146 -15.15 8.60 11.99
N ILE A 147 -14.19 7.74 12.32
CA ILE A 147 -13.64 6.74 11.40
C ILE A 147 -14.43 5.44 11.50
N PRO A 148 -15.00 4.93 10.39
CA PRO A 148 -15.73 3.67 10.40
C PRO A 148 -14.76 2.48 10.51
N TYR A 149 -14.90 1.71 11.58
CA TYR A 149 -14.19 0.44 11.77
C TYR A 149 -15.13 -0.75 11.70
N HIS A 150 -14.61 -1.88 11.25
CA HIS A 150 -15.33 -3.16 11.32
C HIS A 150 -15.56 -3.55 12.79
N VAL A 151 -16.72 -4.14 13.12
CA VAL A 151 -17.09 -4.50 14.50
C VAL A 151 -16.04 -5.33 15.24
N ASN A 152 -15.33 -6.22 14.54
CA ASN A 152 -14.27 -7.02 15.15
C ASN A 152 -13.05 -6.18 15.58
N GLN A 153 -12.75 -5.08 14.90
CA GLN A 153 -11.68 -4.17 15.32
C GLN A 153 -12.09 -3.41 16.59
N ILE A 154 -13.36 -3.00 16.69
CA ILE A 154 -13.90 -2.35 17.89
C ILE A 154 -13.80 -3.29 19.10
N LYS A 155 -14.19 -4.57 18.93
CA LYS A 155 -14.05 -5.59 19.98
C LYS A 155 -12.60 -5.78 20.42
N PHE A 156 -11.69 -5.93 19.44
CA PHE A 156 -10.26 -6.09 19.73
C PHE A 156 -9.69 -4.89 20.50
N ILE A 157 -10.03 -3.66 20.11
CA ILE A 157 -9.60 -2.45 20.80
C ILE A 157 -10.18 -2.40 22.22
N SER A 158 -11.44 -2.81 22.40
CA SER A 158 -12.07 -2.93 23.74
C SER A 158 -11.32 -3.88 24.66
N GLU A 159 -11.03 -5.09 24.17
CA GLU A 159 -10.28 -6.08 24.95
C GLU A 159 -8.87 -5.61 25.30
N MET A 160 -8.22 -4.85 24.40
CA MET A 160 -6.92 -4.24 24.67
C MET A 160 -7.01 -3.09 25.68
N ALA A 161 -8.04 -2.26 25.60
CA ALA A 161 -8.26 -1.17 26.55
C ALA A 161 -8.46 -1.69 27.98
N ASP A 162 -9.29 -2.74 28.12
CA ASP A 162 -9.50 -3.43 29.41
C ASP A 162 -8.20 -4.04 29.94
N LYS A 163 -7.42 -4.70 29.06
CA LYS A 163 -6.15 -5.33 29.45
C LYS A 163 -5.09 -4.31 29.90
N LEU A 164 -5.08 -3.14 29.27
CA LEU A 164 -4.08 -2.09 29.52
C LEU A 164 -4.55 -1.04 30.53
N ASP A 165 -5.77 -1.18 31.05
CA ASP A 165 -6.41 -0.22 31.98
C ASP A 165 -6.44 1.22 31.42
N VAL A 166 -6.88 1.35 30.15
CA VAL A 166 -7.04 2.64 29.48
C VAL A 166 -8.48 2.86 29.04
N ALA A 167 -8.90 4.12 29.06
CA ALA A 167 -10.26 4.47 28.65
C ALA A 167 -10.51 4.18 27.17
N MET A 168 -11.67 3.61 26.87
CA MET A 168 -12.09 3.35 25.50
C MET A 168 -12.39 4.64 24.73
N PRO A 169 -12.03 4.71 23.43
CA PRO A 169 -12.48 5.79 22.56
C PRO A 169 -14.01 5.81 22.46
N LYS A 170 -14.58 7.02 22.31
CA LYS A 170 -16.02 7.18 22.10
C LYS A 170 -16.45 6.49 20.80
N ILE A 171 -17.42 5.59 20.90
CA ILE A 171 -18.08 4.97 19.75
C ILE A 171 -19.33 5.81 19.44
N LEU A 172 -19.49 6.21 18.17
CA LEU A 172 -20.60 7.02 17.68
C LEU A 172 -21.81 6.16 17.28
#